data_AF-A0A946HAX3-F1
#
_entry.id   AF-A0A946HAX3-F1
#
_cell.length_a   1.000
_cell.length_b   1.000
_cell.length_c   1.000
_cell.angle_alpha   90.00
_cell.angle_beta   90.00
_cell.angle_gamma   90.00
#
_symmetry.space_group_name_H-M   'P 1'
#
loop_
_entity.id
_entity.type
_entity.pdbx_description
1 polymer ?
#
loop_
_entity_poly.entity_id
_entity_poly.type
_entity_poly.pdbx_seq_one_letter_code
_entity_poly.pdbx_strand_id
1 'polypeptide(L)' 'RLQKYKDGGMSDVATFAMAAGLSWLDPAGRTRTENELAEWTSKRASAGKMAPRGFPRDNKFTS' A
#
# COMPACT_ATOMS: atom_id res chain seq x y z
N ARG A 1 -3.78 -17.75 -0.30
CA ARG A 1 -2.65 -17.01 0.33
C ARG A 1 -2.47 -15.70 -0.42
N LEU A 2 -2.62 -14.57 0.28
CA LEU A 2 -2.56 -13.24 -0.35
C LEU A 2 -1.12 -12.81 -0.67
N GLN A 3 -0.16 -13.15 0.19
CA GLN A 3 1.27 -12.91 -0.06
C GLN A 3 2.17 -13.97 0.57
N LYS A 4 3.37 -14.15 0.01
CA LYS A 4 4.42 -14.98 0.59
C LYS A 4 5.29 -14.19 1.58
N TYR A 5 5.29 -14.59 2.85
CA TYR A 5 6.17 -14.01 3.88
C TYR A 5 7.17 -15.06 4.38
N LYS A 6 8.40 -14.62 4.64
CA LYS A 6 9.39 -15.41 5.40
C LYS A 6 9.10 -15.28 6.90
N ASP A 7 8.85 -14.06 7.37
CA ASP A 7 8.44 -13.67 8.73
C ASP A 7 7.59 -12.37 8.67
N GLY A 8 6.95 -11.96 9.78
CA GLY A 8 6.33 -10.62 9.92
C GLY A 8 4.90 -10.44 9.37
N GLY A 9 4.37 -11.39 8.60
CA GLY A 9 2.96 -11.41 8.18
C GLY A 9 2.50 -10.18 7.39
N MET A 10 1.18 -10.02 7.29
CA MET A 10 0.53 -8.87 6.65
C MET A 10 0.02 -7.91 7.73
N SER A 11 0.35 -6.62 7.62
CA SER A 11 -0.09 -5.60 8.58
C SER A 11 -1.51 -5.11 8.33
N ASP A 12 -1.86 -4.85 7.08
CA ASP A 12 -3.14 -4.26 6.67
C ASP A 12 -3.42 -4.44 5.16
N VAL A 13 -4.67 -4.22 4.75
CA VAL A 13 -5.12 -4.27 3.34
C VAL A 13 -6.18 -3.19 3.07
N ALA A 14 -5.96 -2.41 2.02
CA ALA A 14 -6.98 -1.53 1.45
C ALA A 14 -7.38 -1.98 0.04
N THR A 15 -8.63 -1.70 -0.33
CA THR A 15 -9.16 -1.90 -1.69
C THR A 15 -9.50 -0.57 -2.32
N PHE A 16 -9.20 -0.42 -3.60
CA PHE A 16 -9.45 0.80 -4.34
C PHE A 16 -9.74 0.48 -5.81
N ALA A 17 -10.40 1.40 -6.51
CA ALA A 17 -10.52 1.32 -7.96
C ALA A 17 -9.21 1.80 -8.58
N MET A 18 -8.63 1.00 -9.48
CA MET A 18 -7.34 1.35 -10.11
C MET A 18 -7.36 2.73 -10.79
N ALA A 19 -8.50 3.12 -11.39
CA ALA A 19 -8.68 4.42 -12.01
C ALA A 19 -8.78 5.61 -11.03
N ALA A 20 -9.08 5.34 -9.75
CA ALA A 20 -9.16 6.37 -8.71
C ALA A 20 -7.82 6.56 -7.96
N GLY A 21 -6.86 5.67 -8.17
CA GLY A 21 -5.61 5.63 -7.42
C GLY A 21 -5.77 5.08 -6.00
N LEU A 22 -4.64 4.85 -5.34
CA LEU A 22 -4.55 4.42 -3.95
C LEU A 22 -4.32 5.63 -3.05
N SER A 23 -5.15 5.82 -2.03
CA SER A 23 -5.06 6.96 -1.11
C SER A 23 -4.80 6.56 0.33
N TRP A 24 -4.13 7.45 1.07
CA TRP A 24 -3.90 7.32 2.52
C TRP A 24 -3.60 8.69 3.15
N LEU A 25 -3.78 8.81 4.46
CA LEU A 25 -3.34 9.98 5.23
C LEU A 25 -1.85 9.87 5.54
N ASP A 26 -1.09 10.93 5.26
CA ASP A 26 0.30 11.03 5.72
C ASP A 26 0.38 11.35 7.23
N PRO A 27 1.56 11.25 7.86
CA PRO A 27 1.71 11.59 9.28
C PRO A 27 1.37 13.05 9.65
N ALA A 28 1.24 13.95 8.67
CA ALA A 28 0.81 15.33 8.86
C ALA A 28 -0.71 15.51 8.65
N GLY A 29 -1.46 14.42 8.48
CA GLY A 29 -2.91 14.43 8.31
C GLY A 29 -3.38 14.83 6.91
N ARG A 30 -2.49 14.82 5.90
CA ARG A 30 -2.85 15.16 4.51
C ARG A 30 -3.18 13.90 3.73
N THR A 31 -4.24 13.94 2.91
CA THR A 31 -4.52 12.88 1.95
C THR A 31 -3.49 12.89 0.83
N ARG A 32 -2.81 11.76 0.63
CA ARG A 32 -2.02 11.47 -0.56
C ARG A 32 -2.79 10.50 -1.44
N THR A 33 -2.63 10.64 -2.75
CA THR A 33 -3.17 9.71 -3.74
C THR A 33 -2.05 9.35 -4.72
N GLU A 34 -1.82 8.06 -4.90
CA GLU A 34 -0.89 7.51 -5.88
C GLU A 34 -1.67 6.92 -7.05
N ASN A 35 -1.41 7.44 -8.25
CA ASN A 35 -2.08 7.00 -9.48
C ASN A 35 -1.16 6.09 -10.31
N GLU A 36 0.17 6.25 -10.18
CA GLU A 36 1.15 5.51 -10.96
C GLU A 36 1.54 4.22 -10.25
N LEU A 37 0.62 3.25 -10.23
CA LEU A 37 0.77 2.00 -9.48
C LEU A 37 1.40 0.85 -10.28
N ALA A 38 1.90 1.13 -11.48
CA ALA A 38 2.51 0.14 -12.35
C ALA A 38 3.70 -0.58 -11.67
N GLU A 39 4.51 0.14 -10.90
CA GLU A 39 5.65 -0.45 -10.18
C GLU A 39 5.25 -1.36 -9.02
N TRP A 40 4.04 -1.19 -8.47
CA TRP A 40 3.49 -2.03 -7.40
C TRP A 40 2.66 -3.20 -7.93
N THR A 41 2.33 -3.19 -9.21
CA THR A 41 1.60 -4.26 -9.88
C THR A 41 2.56 -5.41 -10.18
N SER A 42 2.36 -6.56 -9.54
CA SER A 42 3.21 -7.75 -9.70
C SER A 42 2.39 -9.05 -9.68
N LYS A 43 3.03 -10.18 -9.96
CA LYS A 43 2.37 -11.50 -9.86
C LYS A 43 1.78 -11.67 -8.47
N ARG A 44 0.54 -12.18 -8.40
CA ARG A 44 -0.14 -12.40 -7.12
C ARG A 44 0.76 -13.17 -6.14
N ALA A 45 0.78 -12.69 -4.91
CA ALA A 45 1.55 -13.22 -3.79
C ALA A 45 3.08 -13.01 -3.80
N SER A 46 3.66 -12.23 -4.74
CA SER A 46 5.04 -11.73 -4.59
C SER A 46 5.15 -10.63 -3.53
N ALA A 47 6.38 -10.32 -3.11
CA ALA A 47 6.64 -9.43 -1.97
C ALA A 47 6.34 -7.93 -2.22
N GLY A 48 5.96 -7.54 -3.45
CA GLY A 48 5.67 -6.14 -3.79
C GLY A 48 6.88 -5.21 -3.68
N LYS A 49 6.63 -3.91 -3.77
CA LYS A 49 7.62 -2.84 -3.53
C LYS A 49 7.43 -2.25 -2.12
N MET A 50 8.43 -1.52 -1.65
CA MET A 50 8.35 -0.79 -0.37
C MET A 50 7.28 0.31 -0.44
N ALA A 51 6.72 0.66 0.72
CA ALA A 51 5.75 1.74 0.83
C ALA A 51 6.38 3.08 0.34
N PRO A 52 5.62 3.92 -0.39
CA PRO A 52 6.11 5.19 -0.89
C PRO A 52 6.38 6.19 0.24
N ARG A 53 7.13 7.26 -0.08
CA ARG A 53 7.37 8.34 0.88
C ARG A 53 6.06 8.97 1.34
N GLY A 54 5.90 9.09 2.65
CA GLY A 54 4.70 9.65 3.27
C GLY A 54 3.63 8.61 3.63
N PHE A 55 3.91 7.31 3.51
CA PHE A 55 3.06 6.26 4.09
C PHE A 55 3.12 6.27 5.64
N PRO A 56 2.04 5.91 6.35
CA PRO A 56 2.02 5.83 7.80
C PRO A 56 3.09 4.91 8.37
N ARG A 57 3.69 5.33 9.49
CA ARG A 57 4.80 4.60 10.14
C ARG A 57 4.36 3.30 10.82
N ASP A 58 3.08 3.16 11.12
CA ASP A 58 2.47 1.96 11.70
C ASP A 58 2.06 0.92 10.63
N ASN A 59 2.35 1.19 9.35
CA ASN A 59 2.07 0.35 8.20
C ASN A 59 0.57 0.04 7.98
N LYS A 60 -0.31 1.01 8.27
CA LYS A 60 -1.75 0.90 8.08
C LYS A 60 -2.29 1.97 7.14
N PHE A 61 -3.36 1.65 6.41
CA PHE A 61 -4.10 2.62 5.63
C PHE A 61 -5.07 3.35 6.56
N THR A 62 -4.89 4.65 6.73
CA THR A 62 -5.87 5.54 7.37
C THR A 62 -6.51 6.38 6.28
N SER A 63 -7.82 6.25 6.13
CA SER A 63 -8.66 6.91 5.13
C SER A 63 -9.71 7.77 5.82
#